data_AF-A0AAJ2E1I1-F1
#
_entry.id   AF-A0AAJ2E1I1-F1
#
_cell.length_a   1.000
_cell.length_b   1.000
_cell.length_c   1.000
_cell.angle_alpha   90.00
_cell.angle_beta   90.00
_cell.angle_gamma   90.00
#
_symmetry.space_group_name_H-M   'P 1'
#
loop_
_entity.id
_entity.type
_entity.pdbx_description
1 polymer ?
#
loop_
_entity_poly.entity_id
_entity_poly.type
_entity_poly.pdbx_seq_one_letter_code
_entity_poly.pdbx_strand_id
1 'polypeptide(L)'
;MLSMRIETSRLSELACKQRDVRAAVALLEQSIALKHRKIALIRYLHAQYLGAPLDERHHEYARRVAARLSHEALARVALAARARLR
;
A
#
# COMPACT_ATOMS: atom_id res chain seq x y z
N MET A 1 -18.25 -13.64 3.51
CA MET A 1 -17.55 -12.67 2.64
C MET A 1 -17.65 -11.20 3.08
N LEU A 2 -18.62 -10.79 3.91
CA LEU A 2 -18.69 -9.42 4.45
C LEU A 2 -17.58 -9.05 5.44
N SER A 3 -17.06 -10.02 6.23
CA SER A 3 -16.05 -9.72 7.27
C SER A 3 -14.72 -9.21 6.71
N MET A 4 -14.22 -9.77 5.60
CA MET A 4 -12.97 -9.32 4.98
C MET A 4 -13.03 -7.87 4.47
N ARG A 5 -14.18 -7.43 3.95
CA ARG A 5 -14.35 -6.04 3.50
C ARG A 5 -14.36 -5.06 4.67
N ILE A 6 -15.01 -5.43 5.78
CA ILE A 6 -15.05 -4.59 6.99
C ILE A 6 -13.65 -4.47 7.58
N GLU A 7 -12.89 -5.56 7.68
CA GLU A 7 -11.51 -5.52 8.17
C GLU A 7 -10.58 -4.68 7.27
N THR A 8 -10.69 -4.82 5.94
CA THR A 8 -9.93 -3.95 5.02
C THR A 8 -10.29 -2.47 5.16
N SER A 9 -11.57 -2.15 5.38
CA SER A 9 -12.04 -0.77 5.54
C SER A 9 -11.56 -0.19 6.86
N ARG A 10 -11.63 -0.96 7.95
CA ARG A 10 -11.14 -0.55 9.27
C ARG A 10 -9.64 -0.32 9.26
N LEU A 11 -8.86 -1.25 8.68
CA LEU A 11 -7.42 -1.07 8.50
C LEU A 11 -7.11 0.14 7.62
N SER A 12 -7.88 0.37 6.54
CA SER A 12 -7.71 1.55 5.68
C SER A 12 -8.01 2.85 6.42
N GLU A 13 -9.04 2.88 7.27
CA GLU A 13 -9.31 4.03 8.12
C GLU A 13 -8.21 4.25 9.15
N LEU A 14 -7.72 3.19 9.81
CA LEU A 14 -6.63 3.31 10.79
C LEU A 14 -5.33 3.80 10.14
N ALA A 15 -4.95 3.22 8.99
CA ALA A 15 -3.73 3.60 8.29
C ALA A 15 -3.80 5.04 7.76
N CYS A 16 -4.93 5.46 7.19
CA CYS A 16 -5.06 6.82 6.64
C CYS A 16 -5.38 7.88 7.72
N LYS A 17 -6.28 7.61 8.67
CA LYS A 17 -6.73 8.60 9.67
C LYS A 17 -5.81 8.67 10.88
N GLN A 18 -5.29 7.53 11.36
CA GLN A 18 -4.43 7.48 12.55
C GLN A 18 -2.94 7.42 12.21
N ARG A 19 -2.59 7.39 10.91
CA ARG A 19 -1.20 7.27 10.43
C ARG A 19 -0.46 6.09 11.05
N ASP A 20 -1.20 5.02 11.36
CA ASP A 20 -0.65 3.83 12.00
C ASP A 20 0.23 3.07 11.00
N VAL A 21 1.54 3.05 11.30
CA VAL A 21 2.56 2.38 10.49
C VAL A 21 2.36 0.87 10.43
N ARG A 22 1.88 0.23 11.49
CA ARG A 22 1.62 -1.22 11.53
C ARG A 22 0.38 -1.57 10.70
N ALA A 23 -0.66 -0.75 10.78
CA ALA A 23 -1.84 -0.90 9.92
C ALA A 23 -1.50 -0.73 8.43
N ALA A 24 -0.60 0.22 8.09
CA ALA A 24 -0.14 0.41 6.73
C ALA A 24 0.62 -0.81 6.16
N VAL A 25 1.46 -1.45 6.98
CA VAL A 25 2.17 -2.69 6.60
C VAL A 25 1.20 -3.86 6.46
N ALA A 26 0.29 -4.06 7.41
CA ALA A 26 -0.71 -5.12 7.33
C ALA A 26 -1.59 -5.01 6.07
N LEU A 27 -1.99 -3.79 5.70
CA LEU A 27 -2.70 -3.54 4.45
C LEU A 27 -1.85 -3.87 3.21
N LEU A 28 -0.55 -3.57 3.24
CA LEU A 28 0.36 -3.91 2.15
C LEU A 28 0.45 -5.42 1.99
N GLU A 29 0.74 -6.15 3.06
CA GLU A 29 0.82 -7.61 3.05
C GLU A 29 -0.47 -8.25 2.54
N GLN A 30 -1.62 -7.76 2.99
CA GLN A 30 -2.91 -8.23 2.50
C GLN A 30 -3.10 -7.97 1.00
N SER A 31 -2.65 -6.82 0.47
CA SER A 31 -2.72 -6.56 -0.98
C SER A 31 -1.77 -7.44 -1.79
N ILE A 32 -0.61 -7.78 -1.22
CA ILE A 32 0.34 -8.71 -1.83
C ILE A 32 -0.30 -10.11 -1.90
N ALA A 33 -0.89 -10.58 -0.79
CA ALA A 33 -1.58 -11.87 -0.72
C ALA A 33 -2.75 -11.95 -1.72
N LEU A 34 -3.51 -10.86 -1.88
CA LEU A 34 -4.60 -10.76 -2.85
C LEU A 34 -4.14 -10.47 -4.30
N LYS A 35 -2.82 -10.38 -4.55
CA LYS A 35 -2.22 -10.09 -5.86
C LYS A 35 -2.70 -8.76 -6.48
N HIS A 36 -3.13 -7.81 -5.66
CA HIS A 36 -3.58 -6.48 -6.09
C HIS A 36 -2.40 -5.55 -6.40
N ARG A 37 -1.68 -5.82 -7.49
CA ARG A 37 -0.43 -5.15 -7.89
C ARG A 37 -0.43 -3.62 -7.71
N LYS A 38 -1.41 -2.91 -8.30
CA LYS A 38 -1.49 -1.43 -8.26
C LYS A 38 -1.79 -0.92 -6.85
N ILE A 39 -2.71 -1.58 -6.13
CA ILE A 39 -3.09 -1.20 -4.77
C ILE A 39 -1.93 -1.46 -3.78
N ALA A 40 -1.24 -2.59 -3.94
CA ALA A 40 -0.05 -2.92 -3.17
C ALA A 40 1.04 -1.85 -3.32
N LEU A 41 1.30 -1.39 -4.55
CA LEU A 41 2.27 -0.32 -4.82
C LEU A 41 1.89 1.01 -4.14
N ILE A 42 0.61 1.38 -4.18
CA ILE A 42 0.10 2.58 -3.49
C ILE A 42 0.30 2.45 -1.98
N ARG A 43 -0.05 1.28 -1.40
CA ARG A 43 0.08 1.01 0.05
C ARG A 43 1.53 0.93 0.48
N TYR A 44 2.41 0.40 -0.36
CA TYR A 44 3.86 0.40 -0.15
C TYR A 44 4.41 1.82 -0.07
N LEU A 45 4.07 2.69 -1.03
CA LEU A 45 4.52 4.09 -1.00
C LEU A 45 3.94 4.82 0.22
N HIS A 46 2.68 4.58 0.56
CA HIS A 46 2.07 5.15 1.75
C HIS A 46 2.79 4.73 3.04
N ALA A 47 3.06 3.42 3.21
CA ALA A 47 3.82 2.90 4.35
C ALA A 47 5.24 3.49 4.40
N GLN A 48 5.91 3.62 3.24
CA GLN A 48 7.21 4.26 3.14
C GLN A 48 7.18 5.73 3.57
N TYR A 49 6.17 6.50 3.15
CA TYR A 49 5.99 7.89 3.55
C TYR A 49 5.69 8.07 5.04
N LEU A 50 5.05 7.08 5.67
CA LEU A 50 4.82 7.06 7.11
C LEU A 50 6.05 6.59 7.93
N GLY A 51 7.15 6.19 7.27
CA GLY A 51 8.32 5.64 7.96
C GLY A 51 8.08 4.26 8.55
N ALA A 52 7.15 3.49 7.99
CA ALA A 52 6.86 2.15 8.47
C ALA A 52 8.07 1.20 8.28
N PRO A 53 8.25 0.22 9.17
CA PRO A 53 9.34 -0.76 9.07
C PRO A 53 9.04 -1.73 7.92
N LEU A 54 9.45 -1.37 6.71
CA LEU A 54 9.38 -2.21 5.53
C LEU A 54 10.63 -3.10 5.46
N ASP A 55 10.44 -4.38 5.21
CA ASP A 55 11.53 -5.31 4.97
C ASP A 55 11.97 -5.33 3.49
N GLU A 56 13.05 -6.05 3.22
CA GLU A 56 13.58 -6.22 1.87
C GLU A 56 12.59 -6.90 0.90
N ARG A 57 11.71 -7.79 1.39
CA ARG A 57 10.69 -8.48 0.56
C ARG A 57 9.67 -7.49 0.04
N HIS A 58 9.26 -6.51 0.85
CA HIS A 58 8.36 -5.44 0.43
C HIS A 58 8.99 -4.58 -0.67
N HIS A 59 10.27 -4.21 -0.49
CA HIS A 59 11.02 -3.44 -1.49
C HIS A 59 11.18 -4.22 -2.80
N GLU A 60 11.55 -5.50 -2.73
CA GLU A 60 11.71 -6.35 -3.90
C GLU A 60 10.40 -6.58 -4.64
N TYR A 61 9.29 -6.77 -3.90
CA TYR A 61 7.96 -6.86 -4.50
C TYR A 61 7.61 -5.55 -5.24
N ALA A 62 7.79 -4.40 -4.59
CA ALA A 62 7.50 -3.11 -5.18
C ALA A 62 8.32 -2.87 -6.46
N ARG A 63 9.63 -3.19 -6.45
CA ARG A 63 10.50 -3.12 -7.64
C ARG A 63 9.98 -4.01 -8.77
N ARG A 64 9.64 -5.27 -8.48
CA ARG A 64 9.11 -6.23 -9.47
C ARG A 64 7.80 -5.77 -10.10
N VAL A 65 6.89 -5.19 -9.31
CA VAL A 65 5.64 -4.67 -9.86
C VAL A 65 5.88 -3.37 -10.64
N ALA A 66 6.72 -2.47 -10.13
CA ALA A 66 7.02 -1.20 -10.77
C ALA A 66 7.70 -1.37 -12.13
N ALA A 67 8.60 -2.36 -12.26
CA ALA A 67 9.27 -2.69 -13.53
C ALA A 67 8.29 -3.09 -14.66
N ARG A 68 7.06 -3.48 -14.32
CA ARG A 68 6.01 -3.88 -15.28
C ARG A 68 5.05 -2.75 -15.63
N LEU A 69 5.24 -1.56 -15.08
CA LEU A 69 4.37 -0.41 -15.28
C LEU A 69 5.06 0.63 -16.15
N SER A 70 4.26 1.33 -16.96
CA SER A 70 4.73 2.52 -17.68
C SER A 70 4.99 3.68 -16.71
N HIS A 71 5.80 4.64 -17.15
CA HIS A 71 6.12 5.83 -16.38
C HIS A 71 4.87 6.61 -15.95
N GLU A 72 3.87 6.72 -16.83
CA GLU A 72 2.59 7.36 -16.55
C GLU A 72 1.78 6.59 -15.49
N ALA A 73 1.81 5.26 -15.54
CA ALA A 73 1.15 4.43 -14.53
C ALA A 73 1.81 4.58 -13.15
N LEU A 74 3.14 4.69 -13.11
CA LEU A 74 3.89 4.98 -11.87
C LEU A 74 3.56 6.37 -11.32
N ALA A 75 3.47 7.40 -12.18
CA ALA A 75 3.07 8.74 -11.76
C ALA A 75 1.68 8.74 -11.10
N ARG A 76 0.70 8.03 -11.69
CA ARG A 76 -0.64 7.88 -11.10
C ARG A 76 -0.61 7.16 -9.75
N VAL A 77 0.24 6.15 -9.59
CA VAL A 77 0.42 5.44 -8.32
C VAL A 77 1.00 6.37 -7.25
N ALA A 78 2.03 7.15 -7.59
CA ALA A 78 2.66 8.10 -6.67
C ALA A 78 1.68 9.21 -6.24
N LEU A 79 0.90 9.75 -7.18
CA LEU A 79 -0.16 10.73 -6.88
C LEU A 79 -1.21 10.14 -5.94
N ALA A 80 -1.68 8.92 -6.20
CA ALA A 80 -2.65 8.25 -5.35
C ALA A 80 -2.11 7.97 -3.95
N ALA A 81 -0.82 7.62 -3.80
CA ALA A 81 -0.20 7.43 -2.50
C ALA A 81 -0.09 8.75 -1.72
N ARG A 82 0.33 9.83 -2.38
CA ARG A 82 0.41 11.18 -1.77
C ARG A 82 -0.96 11.72 -1.36
N ALA A 83 -2.00 11.46 -2.14
CA ALA A 83 -3.36 11.85 -1.80
C ALA A 83 -3.87 11.22 -0.49
N ARG A 84 -3.27 10.12 -0.02
CA ARG A 84 -3.61 9.46 1.25
C ARG A 84 -2.86 10.04 2.46
N LEU A 85 -1.90 10.93 2.24
CA LEU A 85 -1.18 11.64 3.31
C LEU A 85 -1.87 12.93 3.75
N ARG A 86 -2.93 13.35 3.03
CA ARG A 86 -3.77 14.50 3.35
C ARG A 86 -4.98 14.04 4.12
#